data_AF-A0A8T6MF98-F1
#
_entry.id   AF-A0A8T6MF98-F1
#
_cell.length_a   1.000
_cell.length_b   1.000
_cell.length_c   1.000
_cell.angle_alpha   90.00
_cell.angle_beta   90.00
_cell.angle_gamma   90.00
#
_symmetry.space_group_name_H-M   'P 1'
#
loop_
_entity.id
_entity.type
_entity.pdbx_description
1 polymer ?
#
loop_
_entity_poly.entity_id
_entity_poly.type
_entity_poly.pdbx_seq_one_letter_code
_entity_poly.pdbx_strand_id
1 'polypeptide(L)'
;MTFLKKQKGQGAMEYLLLIGATIIIAISVIILITNMNASNREAALQQDEAITTILDNTLVPPIVTSVDCVASGNVTINLVSSAPNTGYRIKIDNNDPYPSGTDVLYVQEGTSILQVPASDLSVDSVGTEYEVSVITVKNNVHSRPSTPASSCVAR
;
A
#
# COMPACT_ATOMS: atom_id res chain seq x y z
N MET A 1 -88.03 8.44 28.51
CA MET A 1 -86.74 8.55 27.78
C MET A 1 -85.64 8.26 28.78
N THR A 2 -85.01 7.10 28.65
CA THR A 2 -84.06 6.53 29.59
C THR A 2 -82.63 6.78 29.08
N PHE A 3 -81.83 7.45 29.91
CA PHE A 3 -80.36 7.46 30.03
C PHE A 3 -79.47 7.34 28.77
N LEU A 4 -78.52 8.28 28.61
CA LEU A 4 -77.10 7.94 28.54
C LEU A 4 -76.22 9.01 29.21
N LYS A 5 -75.37 8.52 30.13
CA LYS A 5 -74.42 9.24 30.99
C LYS A 5 -73.27 9.87 30.19
N LYS A 6 -72.81 11.04 30.65
CA LYS A 6 -71.49 11.65 30.36
C LYS A 6 -70.37 10.59 30.42
N GLN A 7 -69.73 10.31 29.28
CA GLN A 7 -68.45 9.60 29.23
C GLN A 7 -67.33 10.54 29.69
N LYS A 8 -66.97 10.49 30.98
CA LYS A 8 -65.67 10.94 31.48
C LYS A 8 -64.69 9.77 31.33
N GLY A 9 -63.96 9.72 30.22
CA GLY A 9 -62.97 8.67 29.99
C GLY A 9 -62.28 8.71 28.63
N GLN A 10 -62.89 9.39 27.65
CA GLN A 10 -62.42 9.37 26.26
C GLN A 10 -61.11 10.16 26.03
N GLY A 11 -60.86 11.23 26.81
CA GLY A 11 -59.63 12.02 26.67
C GLY A 11 -58.38 11.36 27.26
N ALA A 12 -58.49 10.60 28.36
CA ALA A 12 -57.33 9.92 28.95
C ALA A 12 -56.84 8.74 28.07
N MET A 13 -57.76 8.10 27.35
CA MET A 13 -57.44 7.01 26.43
C MET A 13 -56.67 7.50 25.21
N GLU A 14 -57.05 8.65 24.63
CA GLU A 14 -56.28 9.27 23.53
C GLU A 14 -54.89 9.74 23.99
N TYR A 15 -54.77 10.33 25.18
CA TYR A 15 -53.48 10.77 25.71
C TYR A 15 -52.51 9.59 25.97
N LEU A 16 -53.00 8.47 26.48
CA LEU A 16 -52.19 7.26 26.65
C LEU A 16 -51.73 6.68 25.31
N LEU A 17 -52.58 6.74 24.29
CA LEU A 17 -52.27 6.22 22.96
C LEU A 17 -51.28 7.13 22.21
N LEU A 18 -51.41 8.45 22.36
CA LEU A 18 -50.46 9.45 21.83
C LEU A 18 -49.07 9.30 22.46
N ILE A 19 -48.99 9.19 23.80
CA ILE A 19 -47.71 9.04 24.50
C ILE A 19 -47.05 7.71 24.13
N GLY A 20 -47.82 6.62 24.08
CA GLY A 20 -47.33 5.30 23.67
C GLY A 20 -46.78 5.28 22.24
N ALA A 21 -47.46 5.93 21.29
CA ALA A 21 -47.01 6.03 19.91
C ALA A 21 -45.68 6.80 19.78
N THR A 22 -45.52 7.91 20.51
CA THR A 22 -44.26 8.69 20.49
C THR A 22 -43.06 7.90 21.01
N ILE A 23 -43.23 7.09 22.06
CA ILE A 23 -42.14 6.28 22.62
C ILE A 23 -41.68 5.22 21.61
N ILE A 24 -42.60 4.58 20.90
CA ILE A 24 -42.28 3.56 19.89
C ILE A 24 -41.50 4.18 18.72
N ILE A 25 -41.90 5.37 18.26
CA ILE A 25 -41.19 6.08 17.19
C ILE A 25 -39.78 6.44 17.63
N ALA A 26 -39.60 6.97 18.85
CA ALA A 26 -38.29 7.33 19.38
C ALA A 26 -37.33 6.13 19.45
N ILE A 27 -37.80 4.97 19.94
CA ILE A 27 -37.00 3.74 20.00
C ILE A 27 -36.61 3.25 18.60
N SER A 28 -37.55 3.31 17.66
CA SER A 28 -37.30 2.90 16.26
C SER A 28 -36.20 3.75 15.61
N VAL A 29 -36.21 5.06 15.85
CA VAL A 29 -35.19 6.00 15.37
C VAL A 29 -33.84 5.71 16.02
N ILE A 30 -33.79 5.47 17.33
CA ILE A 30 -32.54 5.13 18.03
C ILE A 30 -31.93 3.85 17.45
N ILE A 31 -32.73 2.80 17.22
CA ILE A 31 -32.28 1.53 16.63
C ILE A 31 -31.72 1.75 15.22
N LEU A 32 -32.40 2.53 14.39
CA LEU A 32 -31.92 2.90 13.04
C LEU A 32 -30.57 3.63 13.10
N ILE A 33 -30.43 4.63 13.98
CA ILE A 33 -29.19 5.37 14.15
C ILE A 33 -28.06 4.47 14.66
N THR A 34 -28.32 3.59 15.64
CA THR A 34 -27.31 2.64 16.14
C THR A 34 -26.88 1.62 15.09
N ASN A 35 -27.81 1.13 14.27
CA ASN A 35 -27.49 0.19 13.18
C ASN A 35 -26.69 0.85 12.06
N MET A 36 -27.00 2.12 11.71
CA MET A 36 -26.23 2.89 10.73
C MET A 36 -24.83 3.23 11.24
N ASN A 37 -24.68 3.52 12.53
CA ASN A 37 -23.36 3.80 13.13
C ASN A 37 -22.44 2.57 13.19
N ALA A 38 -23.00 1.37 13.41
CA ALA A 38 -22.22 0.12 13.36
C ALA A 38 -21.76 -0.19 11.93
N SER A 39 -22.68 -0.11 10.96
CA SER A 39 -22.40 -0.35 9.53
C SER A 39 -21.36 0.63 8.96
N ASN A 40 -21.48 1.92 9.29
CA ASN A 40 -20.54 2.95 8.84
C ASN A 40 -19.13 2.77 9.43
N ARG A 41 -19.03 2.27 10.67
CA ARG A 41 -17.73 2.02 11.32
C ARG A 41 -17.04 0.80 10.73
N GLU A 42 -17.76 -0.26 10.42
CA GLU A 42 -17.21 -1.45 9.76
C GLU A 42 -16.77 -1.14 8.33
N ALA A 43 -17.55 -0.35 7.59
CA ALA A 43 -17.16 0.11 6.25
C ALA A 43 -15.91 1.00 6.25
N ALA A 44 -15.78 1.89 7.25
CA ALA A 44 -14.60 2.73 7.41
C ALA A 44 -13.34 1.92 7.73
N LEU A 45 -13.46 0.91 8.62
CA LEU A 45 -12.34 0.02 8.94
C LEU A 45 -11.91 -0.82 7.74
N GLN A 46 -12.86 -1.33 6.94
CA GLN A 46 -12.55 -2.06 5.71
C GLN A 46 -11.88 -1.17 4.66
N GLN A 47 -12.26 0.11 4.57
CA GLN A 47 -11.59 1.07 3.69
C GLN A 47 -10.18 1.40 4.16
N ASP A 48 -9.98 1.61 5.46
CA ASP A 48 -8.64 1.85 6.01
C ASP A 48 -7.72 0.66 5.76
N GLU A 49 -8.19 -0.58 5.98
CA GLU A 49 -7.42 -1.79 5.71
C GLU A 49 -7.11 -1.96 4.21
N ALA A 50 -8.04 -1.61 3.33
CA ALA A 50 -7.80 -1.60 1.89
C ALA A 50 -6.77 -0.54 1.49
N ILE A 51 -6.82 0.66 2.08
CA ILE A 51 -5.86 1.75 1.81
C ILE A 51 -4.48 1.39 2.34
N THR A 52 -4.36 0.86 3.56
CA THR A 52 -3.07 0.42 4.11
C THR A 52 -2.49 -0.71 3.28
N THR A 53 -3.32 -1.64 2.82
CA THR A 53 -2.88 -2.72 1.92
C THR A 53 -2.38 -2.17 0.58
N ILE A 54 -3.02 -1.14 0.02
CA ILE A 54 -2.55 -0.49 -1.22
C ILE A 54 -1.23 0.26 -0.98
N LEU A 55 -1.12 1.01 0.12
CA LEU A 55 0.12 1.72 0.46
C LEU A 55 1.27 0.73 0.70
N ASP A 56 1.02 -0.35 1.44
CA ASP A 56 2.03 -1.37 1.70
C ASP A 56 2.48 -2.11 0.42
N ASN A 57 1.60 -2.24 -0.57
CA ASN A 57 1.94 -2.87 -1.84
C ASN A 57 2.40 -1.88 -2.93
N THR A 58 2.44 -0.58 -2.62
CA THR A 58 2.94 0.41 -3.57
C THR A 58 4.45 0.29 -3.69
N LEU A 59 4.90 -0.22 -4.83
CA LEU A 59 6.31 -0.41 -5.15
C LEU A 59 6.86 0.82 -5.89
N VAL A 60 7.53 1.69 -5.15
CA VAL A 60 8.27 2.82 -5.74
C VAL A 60 9.64 2.31 -6.21
N PRO A 61 10.03 2.54 -7.48
CA PRO A 61 11.38 2.24 -7.95
C PRO A 61 12.42 3.13 -7.23
N PRO A 62 13.65 2.64 -7.00
CA PRO A 62 14.71 3.46 -6.45
C PRO A 62 15.22 4.45 -7.52
N ILE A 63 15.85 5.53 -7.05
CA ILE A 63 16.59 6.45 -7.92
C ILE A 63 18.06 6.06 -7.85
N VAL A 64 18.63 5.62 -8.96
CA VAL A 64 20.07 5.34 -9.04
C VAL A 64 20.79 6.68 -9.22
N THR A 65 21.74 6.97 -8.33
CA THR A 65 22.49 8.24 -8.32
C THR A 65 23.86 8.12 -8.96
N SER A 66 24.49 6.94 -8.88
CA SER A 66 25.73 6.65 -9.61
C SER A 66 26.00 5.16 -9.69
N VAL A 67 26.73 4.73 -10.71
CA VAL A 67 27.17 3.34 -10.89
C VAL A 67 28.65 3.32 -11.24
N ASP A 68 29.41 2.43 -10.59
CA ASP A 68 30.81 2.12 -10.91
C ASP A 68 30.92 0.64 -11.25
N CYS A 69 31.48 0.34 -12.42
CA CYS A 69 31.59 -1.00 -12.97
C CYS A 69 33.06 -1.37 -13.10
N VAL A 70 33.48 -2.38 -12.34
CA VAL A 70 34.84 -2.93 -12.39
C VAL A 70 34.77 -4.30 -13.03
N ALA A 71 35.43 -4.49 -14.17
CA ALA A 71 35.44 -5.79 -14.84
C ALA A 71 36.09 -6.84 -13.92
N SER A 72 35.44 -8.00 -13.76
CA SER A 72 35.87 -9.06 -12.82
C SER A 72 36.00 -8.63 -11.35
N GLY A 73 35.46 -7.47 -10.97
CA GLY A 73 35.45 -6.95 -9.60
C GLY A 73 34.03 -6.88 -9.03
N ASN A 74 33.68 -5.76 -8.40
CA ASN A 74 32.34 -5.48 -7.93
C ASN A 74 31.73 -4.32 -8.73
N VAL A 75 30.44 -4.47 -9.07
CA VAL A 75 29.61 -3.37 -9.53
C VAL A 75 29.04 -2.68 -8.29
N THR A 76 29.32 -1.38 -8.15
CA THR A 76 28.86 -0.57 -7.03
C THR A 76 27.77 0.38 -7.51
N ILE A 77 26.59 0.32 -6.89
CA ILE A 77 25.41 1.10 -7.26
C ILE A 77 24.99 1.94 -6.07
N ASN A 78 25.08 3.26 -6.22
CA ASN A 78 24.52 4.19 -5.25
C ASN A 78 23.08 4.49 -5.65
N LEU A 79 22.18 4.36 -4.70
CA LEU A 79 20.76 4.64 -4.91
C LEU A 79 20.15 5.36 -3.73
N VAL A 80 19.02 6.00 -3.99
CA VAL A 80 18.12 6.56 -2.99
C VAL A 80 16.82 5.79 -3.04
N SER A 81 16.44 5.20 -1.91
CA SER A 81 15.16 4.52 -1.74
C SER A 81 14.22 5.37 -0.90
N SER A 82 12.96 5.42 -1.31
CA SER A 82 11.85 5.96 -0.52
C SER A 82 11.00 4.85 0.12
N ALA A 83 11.42 3.59 0.03
CA ALA A 83 10.62 2.44 0.45
C ALA A 83 11.35 1.61 1.52
N PRO A 84 10.92 1.66 2.80
CA PRO A 84 11.55 0.90 3.87
C PRO A 84 11.36 -0.61 3.68
N ASN A 85 12.35 -1.40 4.10
CA ASN A 85 12.32 -2.87 4.11
C ASN A 85 12.02 -3.51 2.75
N THR A 86 12.59 -2.95 1.67
CA THR A 86 12.45 -3.48 0.32
C THR A 86 13.73 -4.18 -0.15
N GLY A 87 13.57 -5.25 -0.90
CA GLY A 87 14.68 -5.90 -1.62
C GLY A 87 14.86 -5.28 -3.00
N TYR A 88 16.05 -5.42 -3.58
CA TYR A 88 16.34 -4.95 -4.93
C TYR A 88 16.85 -6.07 -5.80
N ARG A 89 16.47 -6.02 -7.08
CA ARG A 89 17.16 -6.75 -8.15
C ARG A 89 17.82 -5.78 -9.08
N ILE A 90 19.01 -6.14 -9.51
CA ILE A 90 19.82 -5.36 -10.43
C ILE A 90 19.85 -6.09 -11.77
N LYS A 91 19.67 -5.36 -12.87
CA LYS A 91 19.89 -5.84 -14.24
C LYS A 91 20.89 -4.95 -14.96
N ILE A 92 21.62 -5.56 -15.88
CA ILE A 92 22.52 -4.89 -16.82
C ILE A 92 22.07 -5.15 -18.26
N ASP A 93 22.16 -4.15 -19.13
CA ASP A 93 21.90 -4.19 -20.58
C ASP A 93 20.52 -4.70 -20.99
N ASN A 94 19.52 -4.50 -20.12
CA ASN A 94 18.18 -5.06 -20.31
C ASN A 94 18.15 -6.58 -20.52
N ASN A 95 19.15 -7.31 -19.99
CA ASN A 95 19.12 -8.77 -19.98
C ASN A 95 17.85 -9.27 -19.29
N ASP A 96 17.08 -10.07 -20.01
CA ASP A 96 15.84 -10.71 -19.57
C ASP A 96 15.98 -12.22 -19.85
N PRO A 97 15.80 -13.12 -18.86
CA PRO A 97 15.40 -12.87 -17.47
C PRO A 97 16.48 -12.21 -16.60
N TYR A 98 16.05 -11.56 -15.51
CA TYR A 98 16.94 -11.07 -14.45
C TYR A 98 17.91 -12.17 -14.02
N PRO A 99 19.23 -11.89 -13.89
CA PRO A 99 20.19 -12.91 -13.49
C PRO A 99 19.86 -13.40 -12.07
N SER A 100 19.81 -14.73 -11.90
CA SER A 100 19.62 -15.36 -10.59
C SER A 100 20.81 -15.03 -9.68
N GLY A 101 20.56 -14.49 -8.48
CA GLY A 101 21.62 -14.11 -7.53
C GLY A 101 21.87 -12.61 -7.40
N THR A 102 21.17 -11.78 -8.19
CA THR A 102 21.23 -10.30 -8.10
C THR A 102 20.32 -9.70 -7.02
N ASP A 103 19.73 -10.56 -6.18
CA ASP A 103 18.85 -10.18 -5.08
C ASP A 103 19.68 -9.58 -3.95
N VAL A 104 19.69 -8.24 -3.83
CA VAL A 104 20.24 -7.56 -2.66
C VAL A 104 19.13 -7.36 -1.65
N LEU A 105 19.24 -8.09 -0.54
CA LEU A 105 18.23 -8.14 0.50
C LEU A 105 18.40 -6.96 1.47
N TYR A 106 17.36 -6.13 1.53
CA TYR A 106 17.11 -5.10 2.53
C TYR A 106 18.02 -3.88 2.50
N VAL A 107 17.46 -2.82 1.95
CA VAL A 107 18.03 -1.48 2.04
C VAL A 107 17.12 -0.63 2.91
N GLN A 108 17.70 0.14 3.82
CA GLN A 108 16.94 1.11 4.61
C GLN A 108 16.52 2.29 3.73
N GLU A 109 15.45 2.98 4.14
CA GLU A 109 15.05 4.22 3.49
C GLU A 109 16.19 5.24 3.52
N GLY A 110 16.40 5.95 2.41
CA GLY A 110 17.48 6.90 2.24
C GLY A 110 18.55 6.43 1.24
N THR A 111 19.77 6.95 1.41
CA THR A 111 20.90 6.64 0.52
C THR A 111 21.53 5.31 0.89
N SER A 112 21.83 4.50 -0.11
CA SER A 112 22.46 3.21 0.09
C SER A 112 23.33 2.79 -1.06
N ILE A 113 24.27 1.90 -0.73
CA ILE A 113 25.30 1.40 -1.62
C ILE A 113 25.07 -0.11 -1.79
N LEU A 114 24.75 -0.54 -3.00
CA LEU A 114 24.69 -1.95 -3.36
C LEU A 114 26.02 -2.36 -3.97
N GLN A 115 26.53 -3.51 -3.58
CA GLN A 115 27.70 -4.12 -4.19
C GLN A 115 27.34 -5.53 -4.66
N VAL A 116 27.50 -5.78 -5.94
CA VAL A 116 27.25 -7.08 -6.56
C VAL A 116 28.48 -7.51 -7.35
N PRO A 117 28.92 -8.77 -7.24
CA PRO A 117 30.01 -9.28 -8.05
C PRO A 117 29.74 -9.08 -9.55
N ALA A 118 30.75 -8.61 -10.28
CA ALA A 118 30.67 -8.43 -11.73
C ALA A 118 30.34 -9.74 -12.47
N SER A 119 30.74 -10.89 -11.92
CA SER A 119 30.40 -12.22 -12.42
C SER A 119 28.90 -12.49 -12.46
N ASP A 120 28.16 -11.98 -11.47
CA ASP A 120 26.73 -12.25 -11.31
C ASP A 120 25.89 -11.36 -12.24
N LEU A 121 26.50 -10.29 -12.76
CA LEU A 121 25.91 -9.32 -13.67
C LEU A 121 26.48 -9.39 -15.09
N SER A 122 27.34 -10.37 -15.38
CA SER A 122 28.00 -10.54 -16.68
C SER A 122 28.81 -9.32 -17.15
N VAL A 123 29.45 -8.62 -16.21
CA VAL A 123 30.37 -7.51 -16.50
C VAL A 123 31.79 -8.06 -16.63
N ASP A 124 32.15 -8.47 -17.84
CA ASP A 124 33.38 -9.19 -18.14
C ASP A 124 34.39 -8.40 -18.99
N SER A 125 33.94 -7.34 -19.67
CA SER A 125 34.70 -6.69 -20.73
C SER A 125 35.04 -5.25 -20.38
N VAL A 126 36.34 -4.98 -20.17
CA VAL A 126 36.86 -3.61 -19.94
C VAL A 126 36.63 -2.74 -21.18
N GLY A 127 36.15 -1.51 -20.97
CA GLY A 127 35.87 -0.53 -22.01
C GLY A 127 34.47 -0.62 -22.62
N THR A 128 33.67 -1.61 -22.22
CA THR A 128 32.27 -1.75 -22.65
C THR A 128 31.37 -0.86 -21.78
N GLU A 129 30.43 -0.14 -22.41
CA GLU A 129 29.38 0.59 -21.71
C GLU A 129 28.22 -0.36 -21.39
N TYR A 130 27.79 -0.33 -20.14
CA TYR A 130 26.74 -1.16 -19.58
C TYR A 130 25.61 -0.27 -19.04
N GLU A 131 24.35 -0.60 -19.37
CA GLU A 131 23.17 0.09 -18.83
C GLU A 131 22.67 -0.64 -17.59
N VAL A 132 22.70 0.03 -16.43
CA VAL A 132 22.27 -0.54 -15.15
C VAL A 132 20.89 -0.03 -14.77
N SER A 133 20.01 -0.97 -14.45
CA SER A 133 18.69 -0.68 -13.90
C SER A 133 18.44 -1.47 -12.63
N VAL A 134 17.74 -0.85 -11.69
CA VAL A 134 17.38 -1.45 -10.41
C VAL A 134 15.86 -1.49 -10.29
N ILE A 135 15.32 -2.63 -9.84
CA ILE A 135 13.91 -2.78 -9.51
C ILE A 135 13.74 -3.10 -8.03
N THR A 136 12.68 -2.58 -7.44
CA THR A 136 12.25 -2.93 -6.09
C THR A 136 11.46 -4.24 -6.15
N VAL A 137 11.71 -5.14 -5.21
CA VAL A 137 11.02 -6.41 -5.06
C VAL A 137 10.40 -6.50 -3.66
N LYS A 138 9.09 -6.73 -3.61
CA LYS A 138 8.34 -6.99 -2.38
C LYS A 138 7.30 -8.07 -2.66
N ASN A 139 7.25 -9.13 -1.86
CA ASN A 139 6.26 -10.20 -1.98
C ASN A 139 6.11 -10.79 -3.41
N ASN A 140 7.23 -10.99 -4.13
CA ASN A 140 7.27 -11.42 -5.54
C ASN A 140 6.65 -10.46 -6.57
N VAL A 141 6.34 -9.22 -6.17
CA VAL A 141 5.93 -8.15 -7.09
C VAL A 141 7.14 -7.27 -7.38
N HIS A 142 7.26 -6.84 -8.64
CA HIS A 142 8.36 -6.03 -9.14
C HIS A 142 7.89 -4.62 -9.46
N SER A 143 8.68 -3.61 -9.08
CA SER A 143 8.45 -2.24 -9.54
C SER A 143 8.81 -2.09 -11.02
N ARG A 144 8.51 -0.91 -11.58
CA ARG A 144 9.17 -0.47 -12.81
C ARG A 144 10.68 -0.34 -12.57
N PRO A 145 11.52 -0.37 -13.62
CA PRO A 145 12.95 -0.06 -13.51
C PRO A 145 13.20 1.36 -12.97
N SER A 146 14.33 1.54 -12.29
CA SER A 146 14.85 2.84 -11.89
C SER A 146 14.96 3.78 -13.08
N THR A 147 14.57 5.04 -12.89
CA THR A 147 14.69 6.09 -13.91
C THR A 147 15.39 7.32 -13.32
N PRO A 148 16.36 7.93 -14.03
CA PRO A 148 16.93 7.48 -15.30
C PRO A 148 17.73 6.17 -15.14
N ALA A 149 17.87 5.41 -16.23
CA ALA A 149 18.83 4.31 -16.27
C ALA A 149 20.24 4.89 -16.15
N SER A 150 21.08 4.28 -15.34
CA SER A 150 22.45 4.74 -15.13
C SER A 150 23.38 3.87 -15.95
N SER A 151 24.22 4.47 -16.80
CA SER A 151 25.25 3.74 -17.52
C SER A 151 26.60 3.84 -16.82
N CYS A 152 27.42 2.82 -17.01
CA CYS A 152 28.80 2.77 -16.54
C CYS A 152 29.69 2.18 -17.64
N VAL A 153 30.93 2.63 -17.74
CA VAL A 153 31.93 1.97 -18.59
C VAL A 153 32.78 1.09 -17.68
N ALA A 154 32.87 -0.21 -18.00
CA ALA A 154 33.67 -1.13 -17.20
C ALA A 154 35.15 -0.76 -17.29
N ARG A 155 35.79 -0.57 -16.13
CA ARG A 155 37.23 -0.30 -16.01
C ARG A 155 38.03 -1.54 -15.64
#